data_AF-A0A1A7XFJ0-F1
#
_entry.id   AF-A0A1A7XFJ0-F1
#
_cell.length_a   1.000
_cell.length_b   1.000
_cell.length_c   1.000
_cell.angle_alpha   90.00
_cell.angle_beta   90.00
_cell.angle_gamma   90.00
#
_symmetry.space_group_name_H-M   'P 1'
#
loop_
_entity.id
_entity.type
_entity.pdbx_description
1 polymer ?
#
loop_
_entity_poly.entity_id
_entity_poly.type
_entity_poly.pdbx_seq_one_letter_code
_entity_poly.pdbx_strand_id
1 'polypeptide(L)'
;MAELQMLLEEEIPAGKRALVESYQNLSRVAEYCENNYVQAQDKKKALEETKAYTTQSLASVAYQINALANNVLQLLDIQASQLRRMESSINHISQTVDIHKEKVARREIGILTTNKNTSRTHKIIAPGNMERPVRYIRKPIDYTLLDDVGHGVKQHGNNAAG
;
A
#
# COMPACT_ATOMS: atom_id res chain seq x y z
N MET A 1 -13.71 6.65 -17.90
CA MET A 1 -13.34 7.79 -18.78
C MET A 1 -14.47 8.12 -19.74
N ALA A 2 -14.98 7.14 -20.50
CA ALA A 2 -16.14 7.34 -21.38
C ALA A 2 -17.38 7.89 -20.65
N GLU A 3 -17.70 7.34 -19.47
CA GLU A 3 -18.84 7.80 -18.66
C GLU A 3 -18.70 9.26 -18.17
N LEU A 4 -17.50 9.65 -17.71
CA LEU A 4 -17.23 11.03 -17.31
C LEU A 4 -17.36 12.01 -18.48
N GLN A 5 -16.90 11.59 -19.67
CA GLN A 5 -16.99 12.39 -20.88
C GLN A 5 -18.45 12.57 -21.31
N MET A 6 -19.25 11.50 -21.29
CA MET A 6 -20.68 11.56 -21.57
C MET A 6 -21.42 12.51 -20.62
N LEU A 7 -21.12 12.43 -19.31
CA LEU A 7 -21.69 13.33 -18.30
C LEU A 7 -21.34 14.80 -18.57
N LEU A 8 -20.07 15.08 -18.91
CA LEU A 8 -19.56 16.44 -19.13
C LEU A 8 -20.02 17.06 -20.46
N GLU A 9 -20.00 16.29 -21.54
CA GLU A 9 -20.20 16.80 -22.90
C GLU A 9 -21.67 16.72 -23.34
N GLU A 10 -22.43 15.76 -22.80
CA GLU A 10 -23.79 15.48 -23.27
C GLU A 10 -24.83 15.65 -22.16
N GLU A 11 -24.81 14.81 -21.12
CA GLU A 11 -25.96 14.68 -20.21
C GLU A 11 -26.19 15.91 -19.32
N ILE A 12 -25.15 16.42 -18.67
CA ILE A 12 -25.27 17.61 -17.80
C ILE A 12 -25.60 18.86 -18.64
N PRO A 13 -24.91 19.14 -19.77
CA PRO A 13 -25.29 20.23 -20.66
C PRO A 13 -26.71 20.10 -21.21
N ALA A 14 -27.16 18.90 -21.58
CA ALA A 14 -28.52 18.66 -22.06
C ALA A 14 -29.56 18.90 -20.95
N GLY A 15 -29.33 18.36 -19.74
CA GLY A 15 -30.21 18.59 -18.59
C GLY A 15 -30.31 20.07 -18.20
N LYS A 16 -29.18 20.79 -18.26
CA LYS A 16 -29.17 22.25 -18.05
C LYS A 16 -29.96 22.99 -19.13
N ARG A 17 -29.81 22.62 -20.41
CA ARG A 17 -30.60 23.21 -21.51
C ARG A 17 -32.09 22.94 -21.33
N ALA A 18 -32.47 21.71 -20.97
CA ALA A 18 -33.86 21.35 -20.71
C ALA A 18 -34.48 22.20 -19.58
N LEU A 19 -33.73 22.51 -18.52
CA LEU A 19 -34.19 23.42 -17.45
C LEU A 19 -34.37 24.86 -17.94
N VAL A 20 -33.47 25.35 -18.80
CA VAL A 20 -33.60 26.70 -19.40
C VAL A 20 -34.81 26.77 -20.34
N GLU A 21 -35.05 25.72 -21.12
CA GLU A 21 -36.24 25.60 -21.97
C GLU A 21 -37.51 25.52 -21.13
N SER A 22 -37.48 24.74 -20.03
CA SER A 22 -38.58 24.63 -19.07
C SER A 22 -38.97 25.99 -18.51
N TYR A 23 -38.00 26.83 -18.13
CA TYR A 23 -38.25 28.19 -17.69
C TYR A 23 -39.05 29.03 -18.73
N GLN A 24 -38.63 28.99 -20.00
CA GLN A 24 -39.33 29.74 -21.06
C GLN A 24 -40.73 29.17 -21.33
N ASN A 25 -40.87 27.84 -21.34
CA ASN A 25 -42.14 27.17 -21.61
C ASN A 25 -43.14 27.42 -20.49
N LEU A 26 -42.72 27.38 -19.22
CA LEU A 26 -43.59 27.63 -18.07
C LEU A 26 -44.12 29.07 -18.06
N SER A 27 -43.31 30.04 -18.49
CA SER A 27 -43.78 31.43 -18.66
C SER A 27 -44.92 31.51 -19.67
N ARG A 28 -44.82 30.80 -20.80
CA ARG A 28 -45.88 30.76 -21.83
C ARG A 28 -47.12 30.00 -21.35
N VAL A 29 -46.93 28.89 -20.61
CA VAL A 29 -48.04 28.13 -20.01
C VAL A 29 -48.80 28.99 -19.01
N ALA A 30 -48.10 29.76 -18.17
CA ALA A 30 -48.73 30.67 -17.22
C ALA A 30 -49.57 31.75 -17.94
N GLU A 31 -49.00 32.39 -18.97
CA GLU A 31 -49.71 33.38 -19.78
C GLU A 31 -50.93 32.77 -20.51
N TYR A 32 -50.80 31.55 -21.04
CA TYR A 32 -51.93 30.83 -21.64
C TYR A 32 -53.03 30.54 -20.62
N CYS A 33 -52.69 30.03 -19.44
CA CYS A 33 -53.66 29.73 -18.39
C CYS A 33 -54.43 30.98 -17.95
N GLU A 34 -53.73 32.11 -17.79
CA GLU A 34 -54.36 33.39 -17.46
C GLU A 34 -55.31 33.86 -18.57
N ASN A 35 -54.83 33.92 -19.82
CA ASN A 35 -55.63 34.36 -20.96
C ASN A 35 -56.84 33.44 -21.21
N ASN A 36 -56.66 32.13 -21.14
CA ASN A 36 -57.72 31.14 -21.28
C ASN A 36 -58.77 31.33 -20.18
N TYR A 37 -58.34 31.55 -18.93
CA TYR A 37 -59.27 31.81 -17.85
C TYR A 37 -60.07 33.10 -18.06
N VAL A 38 -59.45 34.19 -18.53
CA VAL A 38 -60.14 35.46 -18.81
C VAL A 38 -61.14 35.32 -19.97
N GLN A 39 -60.75 34.65 -21.05
CA GLN A 39 -61.57 34.56 -22.28
C GLN A 39 -62.64 33.46 -22.24
N ALA A 40 -62.46 32.39 -21.44
CA ALA A 40 -63.40 31.28 -21.40
C ALA A 40 -64.78 31.68 -20.83
N GLN A 41 -65.85 31.17 -21.45
CA GLN A 41 -67.21 31.30 -20.94
C GLN A 41 -67.43 30.44 -19.67
N ASP A 42 -66.87 29.23 -19.64
CA ASP A 42 -66.90 28.35 -18.47
C ASP A 42 -65.60 28.47 -17.64
N LYS A 43 -65.67 29.27 -16.57
CA LYS A 43 -64.53 29.51 -15.67
C LYS A 43 -64.14 28.26 -14.88
N LYS A 44 -65.09 27.36 -14.58
CA LYS A 44 -64.79 26.16 -13.79
C LYS A 44 -63.93 25.20 -14.61
N LYS A 45 -64.26 25.02 -15.89
CA LYS A 45 -63.46 24.21 -16.81
C LYS A 45 -62.06 24.78 -17.01
N ALA A 46 -61.93 26.09 -17.26
CA ALA A 46 -60.62 26.73 -17.44
C ALA A 46 -59.73 26.64 -16.19
N LEU A 47 -60.32 26.70 -14.99
CA LEU A 47 -59.59 26.51 -13.74
C LEU A 47 -59.06 25.08 -13.58
N GLU A 48 -59.87 24.07 -13.89
CA GLU A 48 -59.43 22.67 -13.83
C GLU A 48 -58.31 22.39 -14.84
N GLU A 49 -58.37 22.98 -16.03
CA GLU A 49 -57.28 22.91 -17.01
C GLU A 49 -56.00 23.57 -16.47
N THR A 50 -56.12 24.72 -15.81
CA THR A 50 -54.97 25.41 -15.17
C THR A 50 -54.36 24.58 -14.04
N LYS A 51 -55.17 23.91 -13.22
CA LYS A 51 -54.68 22.98 -12.19
C LYS A 51 -53.92 21.79 -12.79
N ALA A 52 -54.40 21.27 -13.92
CA ALA A 52 -53.71 20.20 -14.63
C ALA A 52 -52.33 20.65 -15.13
N TYR A 53 -52.25 21.82 -15.79
CA TYR A 53 -50.96 22.39 -16.21
C TYR A 53 -50.04 22.68 -15.02
N THR A 54 -50.57 23.17 -13.89
CA THR A 54 -49.79 23.42 -12.67
C THR A 54 -49.18 22.14 -12.13
N THR A 55 -49.95 21.05 -12.07
CA THR A 55 -49.49 19.74 -11.58
C THR A 55 -48.43 19.15 -12.50
N GLN A 56 -48.65 19.21 -13.83
CA GLN A 56 -47.68 18.75 -14.82
C GLN A 56 -46.38 19.55 -14.77
N SER A 57 -46.48 20.87 -14.62
CA SER A 57 -45.33 21.78 -14.50
C SER A 57 -44.48 21.46 -13.28
N LEU A 58 -45.11 21.27 -12.12
CA LEU A 58 -44.42 20.89 -10.89
C LEU A 58 -43.69 19.55 -11.04
N ALA A 59 -44.36 18.53 -11.59
CA ALA A 59 -43.76 17.21 -11.81
C ALA A 59 -42.58 17.27 -12.81
N SER A 60 -42.73 18.04 -13.89
CA SER A 60 -41.71 18.19 -14.92
C SER A 60 -40.43 18.84 -14.38
N VAL A 61 -40.56 19.96 -13.66
CA VAL A 61 -39.40 20.66 -13.08
C VAL A 61 -38.72 19.79 -12.02
N ALA A 62 -39.49 19.15 -11.13
CA ALA A 62 -38.93 18.27 -10.10
C ALA A 62 -38.12 17.12 -10.72
N TYR A 63 -38.63 16.51 -11.79
CA TYR A 63 -37.92 15.45 -12.51
C TYR A 63 -36.62 15.95 -13.14
N GLN A 64 -36.66 17.08 -13.85
CA GLN A 64 -35.47 17.66 -14.50
C GLN A 64 -34.38 18.02 -13.50
N ILE A 65 -34.75 18.62 -12.35
CA ILE A 65 -33.80 18.94 -11.27
C ILE A 65 -33.22 17.67 -10.68
N ASN A 66 -34.05 16.67 -10.38
CA ASN A 66 -33.57 15.40 -9.82
C ASN A 66 -32.62 14.67 -10.77
N ALA A 67 -32.95 14.59 -12.06
CA ALA A 67 -32.09 13.96 -13.06
C ALA A 67 -30.72 14.67 -13.14
N LEU A 68 -30.72 16.00 -13.24
CA LEU A 68 -29.48 16.77 -13.30
C LEU A 68 -28.64 16.63 -12.02
N ALA A 69 -29.28 16.63 -10.84
CA ALA A 69 -28.61 16.46 -9.57
C ALA A 69 -27.90 15.10 -9.47
N ASN A 70 -28.57 14.02 -9.88
CA ASN A 70 -27.96 12.68 -9.90
C ASN A 70 -26.75 12.62 -10.84
N ASN A 71 -26.84 13.20 -12.04
CA ASN A 71 -25.73 13.23 -12.99
C ASN A 71 -24.54 14.03 -12.44
N VAL A 72 -24.79 15.15 -11.76
CA VAL A 72 -23.73 15.95 -11.11
C VAL A 72 -23.07 15.17 -9.95
N LEU A 73 -23.85 14.48 -9.11
CA LEU A 73 -23.31 13.66 -8.04
C LEU A 73 -22.44 12.52 -8.59
N GLN A 74 -22.92 11.82 -9.62
CA GLN A 74 -22.17 10.75 -10.30
C GLN A 74 -20.85 11.26 -10.89
N LEU A 75 -20.87 12.44 -11.52
CA LEU A 75 -19.65 13.09 -12.01
C LEU A 75 -18.63 13.33 -10.89
N LEU A 76 -19.07 13.87 -9.76
CA LEU A 76 -18.21 14.16 -8.61
C LEU A 76 -17.63 12.88 -8.00
N ASP A 77 -18.44 11.82 -7.88
CA ASP A 77 -17.98 10.51 -7.39
C ASP A 77 -16.92 9.89 -8.31
N ILE A 78 -17.12 9.97 -9.62
CA ILE A 78 -16.14 9.48 -10.61
C ILE A 78 -14.83 10.26 -10.46
N GLN A 79 -14.87 11.59 -10.38
CA GLN A 79 -13.69 12.44 -10.20
C GLN A 79 -12.97 12.17 -8.88
N ALA A 80 -13.71 12.03 -7.78
CA ALA A 80 -13.13 11.66 -6.48
C ALA A 80 -12.41 10.30 -6.53
N SER A 81 -13.00 9.32 -7.22
CA SER A 81 -12.35 8.02 -7.43
C SER A 81 -11.08 8.12 -8.27
N GLN A 82 -11.05 8.99 -9.29
CA GLN A 82 -9.88 9.23 -10.13
C GLN A 82 -8.75 9.84 -9.30
N LEU A 83 -9.04 10.85 -8.48
CA LEU A 83 -8.05 11.46 -7.60
C LEU A 83 -7.44 10.45 -6.62
N ARG A 84 -8.25 9.59 -5.98
CA ARG A 84 -7.75 8.53 -5.09
C ARG A 84 -6.80 7.56 -5.81
N ARG A 85 -7.10 7.18 -7.06
CA ARG A 85 -6.21 6.31 -7.86
C ARG A 85 -4.92 7.03 -8.25
N MET A 86 -5.00 8.31 -8.61
CA MET A 86 -3.84 9.15 -8.88
C MET A 86 -2.94 9.29 -7.65
N GLU A 87 -3.52 9.57 -6.50
CA GLU A 87 -2.79 9.66 -5.22
C GLU A 87 -2.04 8.37 -4.90
N SER A 88 -2.70 7.22 -5.02
CA SER A 88 -2.05 5.91 -4.85
C SER A 88 -0.88 5.71 -5.82
N SER A 89 -1.05 6.09 -7.08
CA SER A 89 0.01 6.01 -8.09
C SER A 89 1.20 6.91 -7.74
N ILE A 90 0.93 8.13 -7.26
CA ILE A 90 1.95 9.09 -6.79
C ILE A 90 2.68 8.53 -5.57
N ASN A 91 1.97 7.90 -4.63
CA ASN A 91 2.59 7.27 -3.46
C ASN A 91 3.56 6.16 -3.85
N HIS A 92 3.22 5.32 -4.83
CA HIS A 92 4.15 4.32 -5.36
C HIS A 92 5.39 4.94 -6.03
N ILE A 93 5.21 6.04 -6.76
CA ILE A 93 6.33 6.79 -7.35
C ILE A 93 7.22 7.36 -6.24
N SER A 94 6.63 7.98 -5.21
CA SER A 94 7.37 8.52 -4.06
C SER A 94 8.22 7.44 -3.40
N GLN A 95 7.62 6.29 -3.07
CA GLN A 95 8.35 5.16 -2.48
C GLN A 95 9.49 4.67 -3.38
N THR A 96 9.27 4.62 -4.70
CA THR A 96 10.30 4.21 -5.66
C THR A 96 11.47 5.19 -5.66
N VAL A 97 11.17 6.50 -5.61
CA VAL A 97 12.19 7.56 -5.52
C VAL A 97 12.93 7.48 -4.19
N ASP A 98 12.25 7.31 -3.07
CA ASP A 98 12.86 7.20 -1.73
C ASP A 98 13.81 5.99 -1.66
N ILE A 99 13.36 4.83 -2.14
CA ILE A 99 14.19 3.62 -2.25
C ILE A 99 15.40 3.87 -3.14
N HIS A 100 15.22 4.56 -4.27
CA HIS A 100 16.32 4.87 -5.18
C HIS A 100 17.33 5.81 -4.51
N LYS A 101 16.88 6.87 -3.85
CA LYS A 101 17.73 7.82 -3.12
C LYS A 101 18.53 7.12 -2.03
N GLU A 102 17.88 6.28 -1.23
CA GLU A 102 18.56 5.47 -0.20
C GLU A 102 19.58 4.50 -0.81
N LYS A 103 19.25 3.83 -1.91
CA LYS A 103 20.18 2.92 -2.61
C LYS A 103 21.41 3.66 -3.15
N VAL A 104 21.24 4.86 -3.69
CA VAL A 104 22.35 5.69 -4.16
C VAL A 104 23.25 6.08 -3.00
N ALA A 105 22.68 6.61 -1.91
CA ALA A 105 23.43 6.96 -0.71
C ALA A 105 24.17 5.76 -0.11
N ARG A 106 23.51 4.59 0.00
CA ARG A 106 24.14 3.35 0.45
C ARG A 106 25.27 2.86 -0.45
N ARG A 107 25.14 3.05 -1.76
CA ARG A 107 26.21 2.72 -2.71
C ARG A 107 27.42 3.62 -2.50
N GLU A 108 27.22 4.92 -2.29
CA GLU A 108 28.31 5.87 -2.03
C GLU A 108 29.07 5.55 -0.74
N ILE A 109 28.36 5.34 0.38
CA ILE A 109 29.02 4.95 1.64
C ILE A 109 29.61 3.53 1.55
N GLY A 110 29.01 2.63 0.78
CA GLY A 110 29.47 1.26 0.59
C GLY A 110 30.90 1.16 0.05
N ILE A 111 31.33 2.11 -0.80
CA ILE A 111 32.70 2.20 -1.33
C ILE A 111 33.72 2.39 -0.19
N LEU A 112 33.33 3.05 0.89
CA LEU A 112 34.17 3.34 2.04
C LEU A 112 34.12 2.23 3.11
N THR A 113 33.44 1.11 2.83
CA THR A 113 33.27 0.02 3.79
C THR A 113 33.93 -1.26 3.31
N THR A 114 34.32 -2.09 4.27
CA THR A 114 34.74 -3.47 4.05
C THR A 114 34.16 -4.34 5.16
N ASN A 115 34.09 -5.65 4.95
CA ASN A 115 33.55 -6.57 5.95
C ASN A 115 34.39 -6.55 7.22
N LYS A 116 33.72 -6.42 8.37
CA LYS A 116 34.35 -6.65 9.67
C LYS A 116 34.25 -8.13 10.01
N ASN A 117 35.37 -8.83 9.93
CA ASN A 117 35.45 -10.26 10.26
C ASN A 117 35.41 -10.45 11.79
N THR A 118 34.21 -10.35 12.36
CA THR A 118 33.96 -10.62 13.77
C THR A 118 33.48 -12.06 13.94
N SER A 119 34.27 -12.89 14.59
CA SER A 119 33.86 -14.23 15.01
C SER A 119 33.46 -14.19 16.48
N ARG A 120 32.51 -15.05 16.86
CA ARG A 120 32.12 -15.24 18.26
C ARG A 120 32.67 -16.58 18.73
N THR A 121 33.47 -16.55 19.78
CA THR A 121 34.03 -17.75 20.40
C THR A 121 33.55 -17.90 21.85
N HIS A 122 33.57 -19.13 22.35
CA HIS A 122 33.35 -19.40 23.76
C HIS A 122 34.57 -18.94 24.58
N LYS A 123 34.34 -18.49 25.82
CA LYS A 123 35.42 -18.06 26.72
C LYS A 123 36.39 -19.20 27.05
N ILE A 124 35.88 -20.43 27.07
CA ILE A 124 36.66 -21.65 27.32
C ILE A 124 36.25 -22.66 26.24
N ILE A 125 37.25 -23.18 25.53
CA ILE A 125 37.09 -24.27 24.57
C ILE A 125 37.89 -25.44 25.14
N ALA A 126 37.19 -26.46 25.62
CA ALA A 126 37.83 -27.69 26.09
C ALA A 126 38.43 -28.46 24.89
N PRO A 127 39.59 -29.11 25.05
CA PRO A 127 40.14 -29.96 24.01
C PRO A 127 39.21 -31.15 23.75
N GLY A 128 39.14 -31.63 22.50
CA GLY A 128 38.27 -32.76 22.12
C GLY A 128 38.60 -34.07 22.84
N ASN A 129 39.85 -34.24 23.26
CA ASN A 129 40.30 -35.34 24.12
C ASN A 129 40.80 -34.76 25.45
N MET A 130 40.10 -35.06 26.54
CA MET A 130 40.59 -34.73 27.88
C MET A 130 41.67 -35.71 28.30
N GLU A 131 42.73 -35.20 28.93
CA GLU A 131 43.81 -36.03 29.47
C GLU A 131 43.26 -37.03 30.49
N ARG A 132 43.64 -38.31 30.36
CA ARG A 132 43.19 -39.36 31.27
C ARG A 132 43.99 -39.27 32.57
N PRO A 133 43.34 -39.22 33.75
CA PRO A 133 44.06 -39.27 35.02
C PRO A 133 44.93 -40.54 35.12
N VAL A 134 46.24 -40.37 35.26
CA VAL A 134 47.18 -41.49 35.40
C VAL A 134 47.36 -41.79 36.89
N ARG A 135 47.12 -43.05 37.28
CA ARG A 135 47.33 -43.50 38.66
C ARG A 135 48.82 -43.52 38.99
N TYR A 136 49.19 -42.99 40.15
CA TYR A 136 50.55 -43.11 40.67
C TYR A 136 50.93 -44.59 40.90
N ILE A 137 52.15 -44.95 40.50
CA ILE A 137 52.76 -46.27 40.73
C ILE A 137 54.19 -46.04 41.21
N ARG A 138 54.54 -46.60 42.39
CA ARG A 138 55.92 -46.57 42.88
C ARG A 138 56.77 -47.45 41.98
N LYS A 139 57.83 -46.88 41.41
CA LYS A 139 58.88 -47.60 40.69
C LYS A 139 60.21 -47.36 41.42
N PRO A 140 61.04 -48.38 41.65
CA PRO A 140 62.38 -48.19 42.19
C PRO A 140 63.23 -47.35 41.22
N ILE A 141 64.36 -46.82 41.69
CA ILE A 141 65.30 -46.10 40.83
C ILE A 141 65.83 -47.07 39.78
N ASP A 142 65.61 -46.74 38.52
CA ASP A 142 66.11 -47.49 37.38
C ASP A 142 67.31 -46.76 36.78
N TYR A 143 68.51 -47.29 37.02
CA TYR A 143 69.76 -46.71 36.52
C TYR A 143 70.03 -47.02 35.05
N THR A 144 69.23 -47.90 34.41
CA THR A 144 69.41 -48.29 33.00
C THR A 144 68.41 -47.62 32.06
N LEU A 145 67.47 -46.81 32.58
CA LEU A 145 66.41 -46.15 31.80
C LEU A 145 66.93 -45.31 30.62
N LEU A 146 68.16 -44.82 30.72
CA LEU A 146 68.80 -43.96 29.71
C LEU A 146 69.94 -44.67 28.96
N ASP A 147 70.16 -45.96 29.17
CA ASP A 147 71.26 -46.71 28.53
C ASP A 147 71.13 -46.75 26.99
N ASP A 148 69.93 -46.59 26.46
CA ASP A 148 69.67 -46.55 25.02
C ASP A 148 69.63 -45.11 24.45
N VAL A 149 69.91 -44.09 25.28
CA VAL A 149 69.98 -42.67 24.87
C VAL A 149 71.43 -42.23 24.74
N GLY A 150 71.91 -42.01 23.50
CA GLY A 150 73.29 -41.56 23.23
C GLY A 150 74.30 -42.73 23.21
N HIS A 151 75.44 -42.57 23.88
CA HIS A 151 76.47 -43.61 24.01
C HIS A 151 76.39 -44.25 25.40
N GLY A 152 75.26 -44.91 25.71
CA GLY A 152 75.05 -45.52 27.02
C GLY A 152 75.98 -46.71 27.27
N VAL A 153 76.25 -46.97 28.56
CA VAL A 153 77.14 -48.04 29.02
C VAL A 153 76.33 -49.04 29.84
N LYS A 154 76.03 -50.20 29.25
CA LYS A 154 75.26 -51.25 29.92
C LYS A 154 76.14 -51.98 30.94
N GLN A 155 75.67 -52.10 32.18
CA GLN A 155 76.30 -53.01 33.15
C GLN A 155 76.19 -54.45 32.62
N HIS A 156 77.32 -55.05 32.23
CA HIS A 156 77.40 -56.47 31.91
C HIS A 156 77.33 -57.26 33.21
N GLY A 157 76.26 -58.00 33.43
CA GLY A 157 76.03 -58.75 34.67
C GLY A 157 77.04 -59.88 34.86
N ASN A 158 77.83 -59.79 35.93
CA ASN A 158 78.43 -60.95 36.62
C ASN A 158 77.84 -60.98 38.02
N ASN A 159 76.79 -61.78 38.25
CA ASN A 159 76.37 -62.18 39.59
C ASN A 159 76.33 -63.71 39.67
N ALA A 160 77.43 -64.27 40.17
CA ALA A 160 77.44 -65.51 40.91
C ALA A 160 77.40 -65.19 42.42
N ALA A 161 76.54 -65.92 43.13
CA ALA A 161 76.55 -66.25 44.55
C ALA A 161 76.33 -65.15 45.61
N GLY A 162 75.39 -65.45 46.50
CA GLY A 162 75.05 -64.73 47.74
C GLY A 162 73.64 -65.08 48.17
#